data_AF-A0A257TGU4-F1
#
_entry.id   AF-A0A257TGU4-F1
#
_cell.length_a   1.000
_cell.length_b   1.000
_cell.length_c   1.000
_cell.angle_alpha   90.00
_cell.angle_beta   90.00
_cell.angle_gamma   90.00
#
_symmetry.space_group_name_H-M   'P 1'
#
loop_
_entity.id
_entity.type
_entity.pdbx_description
1 polymer ?
#
loop_
_entity_poly.entity_id
_entity_poly.type
_entity_poly.pdbx_seq_one_letter_code
_entity_poly.pdbx_strand_id
1 'polypeptide(L)'
;KVYGGGGITPDYIVKMAKVPGFIYQFQVKRIFLEYVDNHVSQHQDKMRKEYGSAANFNSEFQVSDKMLDDIYSRAEKAGIKITKEEYEKNIKYVSMLLKAQIARNIWGNDGWYRVVLTLDNQFQKALSLFPEAKQIAGLE
;
A
#
# COMPACT_ATOMS: atom_id res chain seq x y z
N LYS A 1 27.43 11.56 31.30
CA LYS A 1 27.93 11.02 30.01
C LYS A 1 27.15 9.75 29.71
N VAL A 2 26.30 9.74 28.69
CA VAL A 2 25.67 8.51 28.20
C VAL A 2 26.73 7.79 27.37
N TYR A 3 27.11 6.58 27.77
CA TYR A 3 28.11 5.80 27.03
C TYR A 3 27.46 5.30 25.74
N GLY A 4 27.78 6.00 24.64
CA GLY A 4 27.25 5.75 23.28
C GLY A 4 27.83 4.50 22.64
N GLY A 5 27.40 3.33 23.09
CA GLY A 5 27.76 2.04 22.49
C GLY A 5 26.76 0.91 22.68
N GLY A 6 25.71 1.09 23.50
CA GLY A 6 24.64 0.11 23.67
C GLY A 6 23.48 0.42 22.73
N GLY A 7 23.31 -0.37 21.66
CA GLY A 7 22.10 -0.33 20.86
C GLY A 7 20.89 -0.60 21.76
N ILE A 8 19.85 0.23 21.66
CA ILE A 8 18.57 -0.08 22.30
C ILE A 8 17.94 -1.25 21.55
N THR A 9 17.84 -2.40 22.22
CA THR A 9 17.11 -3.56 21.68
C THR A 9 15.62 -3.24 21.70
N PRO A 10 14.87 -3.40 20.60
CA PRO A 10 13.44 -3.17 20.60
C PRO A 10 12.71 -4.16 21.52
N ASP A 11 11.72 -3.69 22.27
CA ASP A 11 10.85 -4.54 23.09
C ASP A 11 9.99 -5.49 22.24
N TYR A 12 9.71 -5.08 20.99
CA TYR A 12 8.93 -5.85 20.03
C TYR A 12 9.68 -6.01 18.71
N ILE A 13 9.90 -7.25 18.30
CA ILE A 13 10.49 -7.58 17.00
C ILE A 13 9.36 -7.92 16.02
N VAL A 14 9.14 -7.07 15.03
CA VAL A 14 8.13 -7.28 13.97
C VAL A 14 8.82 -7.79 12.71
N LYS A 15 8.34 -8.92 12.19
CA LYS A 15 8.85 -9.45 10.91
C LYS A 15 8.42 -8.55 9.76
N MET A 16 9.39 -8.11 8.96
CA MET A 16 9.12 -7.37 7.73
C MET A 16 8.30 -8.24 6.77
N ALA A 17 7.26 -7.65 6.17
CA ALA A 17 6.53 -8.30 5.10
C ALA A 17 7.47 -8.47 3.89
N LYS A 18 7.40 -9.65 3.25
CA LYS A 18 8.20 -9.91 2.05
C LYS A 18 7.56 -9.22 0.86
N VAL A 19 8.30 -8.31 0.23
CA VAL A 19 7.90 -7.69 -1.05
C VAL A 19 8.14 -8.70 -2.18
N PRO A 20 7.16 -8.97 -3.06
CA PRO A 20 7.35 -9.83 -4.22
C PRO A 20 8.40 -9.26 -5.17
N GLY A 21 9.29 -10.09 -5.70
CA GLY A 21 10.45 -9.63 -6.47
C GLY A 21 10.08 -8.84 -7.73
N PHE A 22 8.98 -9.21 -8.39
CA PHE A 22 8.51 -8.55 -9.61
C PHE A 22 8.00 -7.11 -9.39
N ILE A 23 7.67 -6.72 -8.16
CA ILE A 23 7.16 -5.37 -7.86
C ILE A 23 8.18 -4.30 -8.19
N TYR A 24 9.48 -4.60 -8.03
CA TYR A 24 10.53 -3.68 -8.47
C TYR A 24 10.41 -3.37 -9.97
N GLN A 25 10.14 -4.38 -10.80
CA GLN A 25 9.94 -4.17 -12.24
C GLN A 25 8.67 -3.37 -12.53
N PHE A 26 7.60 -3.57 -11.75
CA PHE A 26 6.37 -2.78 -11.89
C PHE A 26 6.64 -1.30 -11.64
N GLN A 27 7.51 -0.97 -10.67
CA GLN A 27 7.91 0.40 -10.38
C GLN A 27 8.77 0.99 -11.51
N VAL A 28 9.81 0.28 -11.94
CA VAL A 28 10.73 0.73 -13.01
C VAL A 28 10.00 0.93 -14.33
N LYS A 29 9.09 0.01 -14.66
CA LYS A 29 8.26 0.05 -15.88
C LYS A 29 6.94 0.81 -15.67
N ARG A 30 6.77 1.47 -14.52
CA ARG A 30 5.64 2.37 -14.23
C ARG A 30 4.24 1.75 -14.43
N ILE A 31 4.11 0.43 -14.25
CA ILE A 31 2.89 -0.33 -14.58
C ILE A 31 1.63 0.25 -13.90
N PHE A 32 1.71 0.52 -12.59
CA PHE A 32 0.59 1.11 -11.85
C PHE A 32 0.29 2.55 -12.26
N LEU A 33 1.33 3.33 -12.56
CA LEU A 33 1.18 4.74 -12.91
C LEU A 33 0.54 4.89 -14.29
N GLU A 34 0.99 4.13 -15.28
CA GLU A 34 0.39 4.12 -16.62
C GLU A 34 -1.06 3.61 -16.61
N TYR A 35 -1.39 2.67 -15.73
CA TYR A 35 -2.78 2.26 -15.54
C TYR A 35 -3.65 3.44 -15.08
N VAL A 36 -3.18 4.14 -14.03
CA VAL A 36 -3.90 5.27 -13.43
C VAL A 36 -4.02 6.42 -14.42
N ASP A 37 -2.96 6.74 -15.16
CA ASP A 37 -2.97 7.78 -16.18
C ASP A 37 -3.99 7.49 -17.28
N ASN A 38 -4.09 6.23 -17.73
CA ASN A 38 -4.99 5.84 -18.81
C ASN A 38 -6.45 5.68 -18.38
N HIS A 39 -6.72 5.26 -17.15
CA HIS A 39 -8.08 4.85 -16.72
C HIS A 39 -8.71 5.71 -15.64
N VAL A 40 -7.89 6.35 -14.80
CA VAL A 40 -8.37 7.00 -13.57
C VAL A 40 -8.31 8.50 -13.70
N SER A 41 -7.32 9.05 -14.41
CA SER A 41 -7.14 10.49 -14.56
C SER A 41 -8.36 11.19 -15.16
N GLN A 42 -9.12 10.52 -16.04
CA GLN A 42 -10.38 11.05 -16.60
C GLN A 42 -11.58 10.99 -15.63
N HIS A 43 -11.47 10.23 -14.54
CA HIS A 43 -12.55 9.99 -13.57
C HIS A 43 -12.26 10.58 -12.18
N GLN A 44 -11.14 11.28 -12.00
CA GLN A 44 -10.69 11.81 -10.70
C GLN A 44 -11.77 12.66 -10.01
N ASP A 45 -12.40 13.58 -10.73
CA ASP A 45 -13.42 14.47 -10.16
C ASP A 45 -14.67 13.71 -9.72
N LYS A 46 -15.04 12.67 -10.47
CA LYS A 46 -16.16 11.79 -10.09
C LYS A 46 -15.81 11.03 -8.81
N MET A 47 -14.62 10.42 -8.74
CA MET A 47 -14.19 9.68 -7.55
C MET A 47 -14.02 10.61 -6.34
N ARG A 48 -13.52 11.83 -6.54
CA ARG A 48 -13.42 12.84 -5.47
C ARG A 48 -14.81 13.19 -4.92
N LYS A 49 -15.81 13.35 -5.79
CA LYS A 49 -17.20 13.62 -5.38
C LYS A 49 -17.86 12.41 -4.71
N GLU A 50 -17.61 11.21 -5.21
CA GLU A 50 -18.19 9.96 -4.70
C GLU A 50 -17.69 9.65 -3.29
N TYR A 51 -16.37 9.66 -3.05
CA TYR A 51 -15.81 9.30 -1.75
C TYR A 51 -15.63 10.49 -0.81
N GLY A 52 -15.47 11.71 -1.33
CA GLY A 52 -15.26 12.94 -0.56
C GLY A 52 -13.88 13.07 0.10
N SER A 53 -13.36 11.98 0.67
CA SER A 53 -12.07 11.95 1.38
C SER A 53 -11.27 10.69 1.06
N ALA A 54 -9.95 10.77 1.27
CA ALA A 54 -9.05 9.62 1.16
C ALA A 54 -9.37 8.52 2.17
N ALA A 55 -9.90 8.87 3.35
CA ALA A 55 -10.31 7.91 4.37
C ALA A 55 -11.50 7.06 3.88
N ASN A 56 -12.55 7.70 3.37
CA ASN A 56 -13.73 7.01 2.84
C ASN A 56 -13.36 6.16 1.61
N PHE A 57 -12.53 6.69 0.71
CA PHE A 57 -12.00 5.90 -0.41
C PHE A 57 -11.26 4.65 0.09
N ASN A 58 -10.42 4.80 1.11
CA ASN A 58 -9.69 3.67 1.67
C ASN A 58 -10.63 2.60 2.29
N SER A 59 -11.73 2.99 2.91
CA SER A 59 -12.70 2.02 3.48
C SER A 59 -13.63 1.40 2.44
N GLU A 60 -14.04 2.15 1.41
CA GLU A 60 -15.16 1.77 0.54
C GLU A 60 -14.72 1.26 -0.84
N PHE A 61 -13.68 1.85 -1.44
CA PHE A 61 -13.26 1.47 -2.78
C PHE A 61 -12.60 0.09 -2.78
N GLN A 62 -13.02 -0.76 -3.70
CA GLN A 62 -12.40 -2.06 -3.94
C GLN A 62 -11.86 -2.13 -5.36
N VAL A 63 -10.62 -2.59 -5.47
CA VAL A 63 -10.02 -2.93 -6.76
C VAL A 63 -10.71 -4.17 -7.29
N SER A 64 -11.29 -4.09 -8.49
CA SER A 64 -11.96 -5.23 -9.10
C SER A 64 -10.99 -6.16 -9.80
N ASP A 65 -11.39 -7.42 -9.99
CA ASP A 65 -10.60 -8.43 -10.70
C ASP A 65 -10.21 -7.96 -12.10
N LYS A 66 -11.11 -7.27 -12.80
CA LYS A 66 -10.83 -6.67 -14.12
C LYS A 66 -9.67 -5.67 -14.09
N MET A 67 -9.53 -4.89 -13.01
CA MET A 67 -8.40 -3.97 -12.87
C MET A 67 -7.09 -4.75 -12.66
N LEU A 68 -7.13 -5.82 -11.87
CA LEU A 68 -5.99 -6.68 -11.61
C LEU A 68 -5.56 -7.44 -12.85
N ASP A 69 -6.49 -7.91 -13.67
CA ASP A 69 -6.21 -8.55 -14.95
C ASP A 69 -5.55 -7.59 -15.94
N ASP A 70 -5.98 -6.31 -15.97
CA ASP A 70 -5.33 -5.30 -16.82
C ASP A 70 -3.90 -5.00 -16.33
N ILE A 71 -3.66 -4.94 -15.02
CA ILE A 71 -2.29 -4.83 -14.48
C ILE A 71 -1.42 -6.01 -14.90
N TYR A 72 -1.95 -7.23 -14.81
CA TYR A 72 -1.22 -8.42 -15.25
C TYR A 72 -0.90 -8.36 -16.76
N SER A 73 -1.89 -8.04 -17.60
CA SER A 73 -1.70 -7.91 -19.04
C SER A 73 -0.68 -6.82 -19.40
N ARG A 74 -0.67 -5.70 -18.67
CA ARG A 74 0.32 -4.62 -18.85
C ARG A 74 1.72 -5.09 -18.48
N ALA A 75 1.88 -5.84 -17.39
CA ALA A 75 3.15 -6.41 -17.00
C ALA A 75 3.69 -7.37 -18.09
N GLU A 76 2.83 -8.23 -18.64
CA GLU A 76 3.20 -9.14 -19.74
C GLU A 76 3.63 -8.35 -21.00
N LYS A 77 2.86 -7.34 -21.41
CA LYS A 77 3.20 -6.47 -22.55
C LYS A 77 4.51 -5.71 -22.34
N ALA A 78 4.81 -5.34 -21.10
CA ALA A 78 6.07 -4.70 -20.74
C ALA A 78 7.25 -5.68 -20.64
N GLY A 79 7.06 -6.97 -20.93
CA GLY A 79 8.08 -8.00 -20.93
C GLY A 79 8.51 -8.46 -19.53
N ILE A 80 7.67 -8.24 -18.51
CA ILE A 80 7.93 -8.69 -17.14
C ILE A 80 7.64 -10.18 -17.06
N LYS A 81 8.64 -10.98 -16.69
CA LYS A 81 8.50 -12.43 -16.54
C LYS A 81 7.94 -12.73 -15.15
N ILE A 82 6.63 -12.95 -15.09
CA ILE A 82 5.89 -13.41 -13.90
C ILE A 82 4.97 -14.56 -14.32
N THR A 83 4.88 -15.60 -13.52
CA THR A 83 3.86 -16.64 -13.76
C THR A 83 2.52 -16.18 -13.19
N LYS A 84 1.43 -16.76 -13.71
CA LYS A 84 0.10 -16.47 -13.20
C LYS A 84 -0.03 -16.85 -11.72
N GLU A 85 0.54 -17.99 -11.33
CA GLU A 85 0.53 -18.47 -9.94
C GLU A 85 1.32 -17.53 -9.01
N GLU A 86 2.46 -17.02 -9.46
CA GLU A 86 3.23 -16.02 -8.69
C GLU A 86 2.44 -14.73 -8.52
N TYR A 87 1.76 -14.26 -9.56
CA TYR A 87 0.93 -13.08 -9.51
C TYR A 87 -0.26 -13.25 -8.56
N GLU A 88 -1.01 -14.35 -8.72
CA GLU A 88 -2.17 -14.70 -7.88
C GLU A 88 -1.80 -14.85 -6.40
N LYS A 89 -0.66 -15.48 -6.10
CA LYS A 89 -0.13 -15.59 -4.73
C LYS A 89 0.08 -14.23 -4.07
N ASN A 90 0.37 -13.20 -4.85
CA ASN A 90 0.67 -11.86 -4.38
C ASN A 90 -0.44 -10.83 -4.70
N ILE A 91 -1.63 -11.29 -5.08
CA ILE A 91 -2.71 -10.45 -5.59
C ILE A 91 -3.15 -9.36 -4.60
N LYS A 92 -3.15 -9.67 -3.30
CA LYS A 92 -3.49 -8.70 -2.23
C LYS A 92 -2.51 -7.53 -2.21
N TYR A 93 -1.22 -7.82 -2.41
CA TYR A 93 -0.18 -6.79 -2.43
C TYR A 93 -0.27 -5.92 -3.68
N VAL A 94 -0.54 -6.54 -4.84
CA VAL A 94 -0.76 -5.83 -6.11
C VAL A 94 -2.01 -4.96 -6.02
N SER A 95 -3.11 -5.48 -5.48
CA SER A 95 -4.36 -4.76 -5.24
C SER A 95 -4.16 -3.54 -4.34
N MET A 96 -3.45 -3.70 -3.22
CA MET A 96 -3.09 -2.60 -2.34
C MET A 96 -2.28 -1.51 -3.07
N LEU A 97 -1.25 -1.88 -3.84
CA LEU A 97 -0.44 -0.90 -4.56
C LEU A 97 -1.23 -0.18 -5.66
N LEU A 98 -2.09 -0.90 -6.38
CA LEU A 98 -2.98 -0.28 -7.35
C LEU A 98 -3.93 0.71 -6.67
N LYS A 99 -4.61 0.29 -5.59
CA LYS A 99 -5.49 1.15 -4.80
C LYS A 99 -4.75 2.37 -4.26
N ALA A 100 -3.52 2.20 -3.78
CA ALA A 100 -2.69 3.28 -3.27
C ALA A 100 -2.31 4.26 -4.38
N GLN A 101 -1.98 3.77 -5.58
CA GLN A 101 -1.64 4.62 -6.72
C GLN A 101 -2.87 5.41 -7.21
N ILE A 102 -4.07 4.80 -7.21
CA ILE A 102 -5.34 5.49 -7.47
C ILE A 102 -5.59 6.58 -6.43
N ALA A 103 -5.46 6.25 -5.13
CA ALA A 103 -5.64 7.20 -4.04
C ALA A 103 -4.64 8.37 -4.15
N ARG A 104 -3.39 8.07 -4.52
CA ARG A 104 -2.35 9.08 -4.70
C ARG A 104 -2.67 10.07 -5.80
N ASN A 105 -3.26 9.58 -6.89
CA ASN A 105 -3.68 10.43 -8.01
C ASN A 105 -4.72 11.47 -7.60
N ILE A 106 -5.61 11.12 -6.66
CA ILE A 106 -6.73 11.98 -6.25
C ILE A 106 -6.39 12.81 -5.00
N TRP A 107 -5.75 12.22 -3.98
CA TRP A 107 -5.49 12.87 -2.69
C TRP A 107 -4.01 12.98 -2.32
N GLY A 108 -3.10 12.72 -3.27
CA GLY A 108 -1.67 12.82 -3.04
C GLY A 108 -1.17 11.84 -1.98
N ASN A 109 -0.17 12.26 -1.20
CA ASN A 109 0.47 11.38 -0.22
C ASN A 109 -0.49 10.94 0.90
N ASP A 110 -1.49 11.75 1.27
CA ASP A 110 -2.51 11.34 2.25
C ASP A 110 -3.26 10.10 1.77
N GLY A 111 -3.69 10.10 0.49
CA GLY A 111 -4.32 8.93 -0.14
C GLY A 111 -3.40 7.71 -0.19
N TRP A 112 -2.14 7.90 -0.61
CA TRP A 112 -1.16 6.81 -0.69
C TRP A 112 -0.97 6.13 0.67
N TYR A 113 -0.61 6.91 1.71
CA TYR A 113 -0.24 6.37 3.00
C TYR A 113 -1.42 5.74 3.74
N ARG A 114 -2.64 6.29 3.60
CA ARG A 114 -3.85 5.66 4.16
C ARG A 114 -4.07 4.25 3.64
N VAL A 115 -3.73 3.99 2.38
CA VAL A 115 -3.88 2.65 1.79
C VAL A 115 -2.73 1.74 2.21
N VAL A 116 -1.47 2.13 1.97
CA VAL A 116 -0.34 1.19 2.17
C VAL A 116 -0.12 0.82 3.63
N LEU A 117 -0.44 1.72 4.57
CA LEU A 117 -0.30 1.45 6.01
C LEU A 117 -1.30 0.41 6.52
N THR A 118 -2.35 0.07 5.76
CA THR A 118 -3.30 -1.00 6.13
C THR A 118 -2.69 -2.39 6.11
N LEU A 119 -1.65 -2.61 5.31
CA LEU A 119 -0.91 -3.89 5.23
C LEU A 119 0.50 -3.80 5.82
N ASP A 120 0.88 -2.66 6.42
CA ASP A 120 2.17 -2.52 7.07
C ASP A 120 2.15 -3.14 8.47
N ASN A 121 2.81 -4.29 8.61
CA ASN A 121 2.85 -5.03 9.87
C ASN A 121 3.42 -4.21 11.04
N GLN A 122 4.39 -3.32 10.78
CA GLN A 122 5.00 -2.50 11.83
C GLN A 122 4.03 -1.43 12.30
N PHE A 123 3.37 -0.76 11.36
CA PHE A 123 2.34 0.23 11.67
C PHE A 123 1.16 -0.39 12.42
N GLN A 124 0.66 -1.55 11.95
CA GLN A 124 -0.43 -2.26 12.62
C GLN A 124 -0.02 -2.72 14.04
N LYS A 125 1.22 -3.20 14.21
CA LYS A 125 1.73 -3.53 15.54
C LYS A 125 1.80 -2.29 16.43
N ALA A 126 2.32 -1.17 15.93
CA ALA A 126 2.42 0.07 16.71
C ALA A 126 1.05 0.55 17.22
N LEU A 127 0.01 0.52 16.36
CA LEU A 127 -1.35 0.86 16.76
C LEU A 127 -1.87 -0.03 17.89
N SER A 128 -1.55 -1.33 17.87
CA SER A 128 -1.97 -2.27 18.92
C SER A 128 -1.35 -1.99 20.30
N LEU A 129 -0.23 -1.26 20.35
CA LEU A 129 0.53 -0.98 21.57
C LEU A 129 0.10 0.33 22.26
N PHE A 130 -0.81 1.10 21.67
CA PHE A 130 -1.26 2.37 22.25
C PHE A 130 -1.92 2.24 23.64
N PRO A 131 -2.70 1.17 23.95
CA PRO A 131 -3.19 0.98 25.32
C PRO A 131 -2.06 0.81 26.34
N GLU A 132 -1.08 -0.05 26.05
CA GLU A 132 0.10 -0.24 26.91
C GLU A 132 0.89 1.06 27.08
N ALA A 133 1.04 1.83 26.00
CA ALA A 133 1.72 3.13 26.05
C ALA A 133 0.99 4.13 26.96
N LYS A 134 -0.36 4.14 26.97
CA LYS A 134 -1.15 4.99 27.88
C LYS A 134 -0.95 4.60 29.34
N GLN A 135 -0.91 3.29 29.63
CA GLN A 135 -0.64 2.78 30.96
C GLN A 135 0.74 3.20 31.46
N ILE A 136 1.78 3.02 30.65
CA ILE A 136 3.16 3.40 30.99
C ILE A 136 3.26 4.91 31.21
N ALA A 137 2.53 5.72 30.44
CA ALA A 137 2.53 7.17 30.54
C ALA A 137 1.70 7.72 31.72
N GLY A 138 0.98 6.86 32.46
CA GLY A 138 0.07 7.29 33.53
C GLY A 138 -1.10 8.15 33.03
N LEU A 139 -1.56 7.90 31.79
CA LEU A 139 -2.67 8.61 31.15
C LEU A 139 -4.01 7.85 31.26
N GLU A 140 -4.07 6.85 32.13
CA GLU A 140 -5.29 6.09 32.50
C GLU A 140 -5.84 6.54 33.86
#